data_AF-A0A6B3PCT2-F1
#
_entry.id   AF-A0A6B3PCT2-F1
#
_cell.length_a   1.000
_cell.length_b   1.000
_cell.length_c   1.000
_cell.angle_alpha   90.00
_cell.angle_beta   90.00
_cell.angle_gamma   90.00
#
_symmetry.space_group_name_H-M   'P 1'
#
loop_
_entity.id
_entity.type
_entity.pdbx_description
1 polymer ?
#
loop_
_entity_poly.entity_id
_entity_poly.type
_entity_poly.pdbx_seq_one_letter_code
_entity_poly.pdbx_strand_id
1 'polypeptide(L)'
;MPEEIFRRFELVKRYAQGERNFTAINLTEVNLSKMNLSQSNFSNATLFVSNLSGANLSESNFSKANLNVARLSNANLNRAILNQATLNVANLVRTNLREATLVRATLVRGELVRVDMTLANLNRANLSGADMREAILTEANLKQANLSSVNLRVATVKETNLEQAILHSADLTKADLQGADFTNAELRQANLSMANLRNAKFNGANLRWAILNGADLTNANLTNVKLSGANLRKANLTNTKLTNASLVHADLTEANLMRTDLVGVDLSGAILTGAKLYEVPRLNIKADEIVCEWIDTSPKGDHSQVYYFKSSAESKKFFSQQSPTVQIIVDSPLDLKANVALATTYYHLGKDYNFVTRPPSIEVSYQKTILNFRVDSDELLFLLAFIVIFPFADARKAQVNVIEIVENIPLQKMNTKILELEIKMEQLVKKNQRIQTIIESVRDKIAFFSSPTQLILNNSSGQSLVLSSNPGFGKKNCQNITEQTFSLPPKNKVIDFINSFYYLGQSL
;
A
#
# COMPACT_ATOMS: atom_id res chain seq x y z
N MET A 1 2.00 3.54 -66.05
CA MET A 1 1.21 3.62 -64.81
C MET A 1 2.19 3.88 -63.67
N PRO A 2 1.98 4.87 -62.80
CA PRO A 2 2.82 5.06 -61.61
C PRO A 2 2.94 3.75 -60.81
N GLU A 3 4.14 3.46 -60.31
CA GLU A 3 4.46 2.17 -59.67
C GLU A 3 3.53 1.84 -58.48
N GLU A 4 3.10 2.85 -57.74
CA GLU A 4 2.12 2.72 -56.64
C GLU A 4 0.74 2.26 -57.12
N ILE A 5 0.27 2.79 -58.26
CA ILE A 5 -1.03 2.42 -58.83
C ILE A 5 -1.00 0.98 -59.33
N PHE A 6 0.13 0.56 -59.91
CA PHE A 6 0.32 -0.83 -60.32
C PHE A 6 0.30 -1.78 -59.12
N ARG A 7 1.08 -1.49 -58.06
CA ARG A 7 1.09 -2.27 -56.82
C ARG A 7 -0.30 -2.37 -56.17
N ARG A 8 -1.06 -1.26 -56.14
CA ARG A 8 -2.46 -1.25 -55.68
C ARG A 8 -3.34 -2.17 -56.52
N PHE A 9 -3.26 -2.05 -57.84
CA PHE A 9 -4.09 -2.82 -58.77
C PHE A 9 -3.81 -4.32 -58.64
N GLU A 10 -2.54 -4.72 -58.55
CA GLU A 10 -2.14 -6.11 -58.37
C GLU A 10 -2.69 -6.69 -57.06
N LEU A 11 -2.55 -5.95 -55.95
CA LEU A 11 -3.11 -6.34 -54.65
C LEU A 11 -4.63 -6.55 -54.73
N VAL A 12 -5.36 -5.58 -55.29
CA VAL A 12 -6.83 -5.63 -55.42
C VAL A 12 -7.26 -6.85 -56.24
N LYS A 13 -6.60 -7.09 -57.38
CA LYS A 13 -6.90 -8.20 -58.27
C LYS A 13 -6.72 -9.55 -57.56
N ARG A 14 -5.58 -9.73 -56.88
CA ARG A 14 -5.25 -10.95 -56.13
C ARG A 14 -6.22 -11.17 -54.96
N TYR A 15 -6.54 -10.10 -54.21
CA TYR A 15 -7.51 -10.16 -53.12
C TYR A 15 -8.92 -10.55 -53.60
N ALA A 16 -9.37 -10.00 -54.72
CA ALA A 16 -10.65 -10.33 -55.35
C ALA A 16 -10.72 -11.80 -55.84
N GLN A 17 -9.57 -12.40 -56.17
CA GLN A 17 -9.44 -13.82 -56.52
C GLN A 17 -9.42 -14.76 -55.31
N GLY A 18 -9.57 -14.22 -54.09
CA GLY A 18 -9.56 -14.99 -52.85
C GLY A 18 -8.18 -15.13 -52.21
N GLU A 19 -7.12 -14.56 -52.80
CA GLU A 19 -5.81 -14.56 -52.17
C GLU A 19 -5.83 -13.70 -50.91
N ARG A 20 -5.26 -14.22 -49.83
CA ARG A 20 -5.10 -13.51 -48.55
C ARG A 20 -3.65 -13.41 -48.12
N ASN A 21 -2.72 -14.10 -48.78
CA ASN A 21 -1.31 -14.10 -48.40
C ASN A 21 -0.51 -13.08 -49.20
N PHE A 22 -0.18 -11.96 -48.58
CA PHE A 22 0.64 -10.88 -49.12
C PHE A 22 1.90 -10.68 -48.26
N THR A 23 2.46 -11.78 -47.75
CA THR A 23 3.69 -11.74 -46.95
C THR A 23 4.81 -11.03 -47.71
N ALA A 24 5.54 -10.15 -47.03
CA ALA A 24 6.67 -9.38 -47.55
C ALA A 24 6.37 -8.49 -48.77
N ILE A 25 5.10 -8.22 -49.08
CA ILE A 25 4.74 -7.33 -50.18
C ILE A 25 5.26 -5.91 -49.94
N ASN A 26 5.71 -5.24 -51.00
CA ASN A 26 6.06 -3.82 -50.95
C ASN A 26 4.86 -2.97 -51.38
N LEU A 27 4.29 -2.24 -50.43
CA LEU A 27 3.17 -1.31 -50.57
C LEU A 27 3.57 0.10 -50.10
N THR A 28 4.85 0.44 -50.19
CA THR A 28 5.36 1.79 -49.87
C THR A 28 4.61 2.85 -50.68
N GLU A 29 4.12 3.89 -50.00
CA GLU A 29 3.36 5.02 -50.55
C GLU A 29 2.01 4.67 -51.20
N VAL A 30 1.61 3.40 -51.19
CA VAL A 30 0.37 2.96 -51.85
C VAL A 30 -0.86 3.48 -51.10
N ASN A 31 -1.85 3.99 -51.86
CA ASN A 31 -3.15 4.38 -51.32
C ASN A 31 -4.13 3.19 -51.28
N LEU A 32 -4.37 2.68 -50.08
CA LEU A 32 -5.28 1.58 -49.73
C LEU A 32 -6.47 2.05 -48.89
N SER A 33 -6.75 3.36 -48.89
CA SER A 33 -7.81 3.94 -48.06
C SER A 33 -9.18 3.35 -48.40
N LYS A 34 -9.99 3.13 -47.35
CA LYS A 34 -11.35 2.58 -47.41
C LYS A 34 -11.47 1.18 -48.02
N MET A 35 -10.36 0.50 -48.33
CA MET A 35 -10.39 -0.84 -48.89
C MET A 35 -10.77 -1.87 -47.83
N ASN A 36 -11.44 -2.94 -48.26
CA ASN A 36 -11.61 -4.13 -47.44
C ASN A 36 -10.48 -5.11 -47.72
N LEU A 37 -9.61 -5.31 -46.74
CA LEU A 37 -8.48 -6.24 -46.77
C LEU A 37 -8.45 -7.11 -45.51
N SER A 38 -9.61 -7.32 -44.87
CA SER A 38 -9.74 -8.15 -43.65
C SER A 38 -9.18 -9.55 -43.84
N GLN A 39 -8.69 -10.16 -42.77
CA GLN A 39 -8.15 -11.53 -42.74
C GLN A 39 -6.97 -11.76 -43.69
N SER A 40 -6.30 -10.69 -44.14
CA SER A 40 -5.12 -10.78 -45.00
C SER A 40 -3.85 -10.93 -44.16
N ASN A 41 -2.88 -11.67 -44.68
CA ASN A 41 -1.54 -11.78 -44.14
C ASN A 41 -0.59 -10.81 -44.87
N PHE A 42 -0.25 -9.71 -44.20
CA PHE A 42 0.76 -8.73 -44.57
C PHE A 42 2.02 -8.85 -43.68
N SER A 43 2.32 -10.03 -43.13
CA SER A 43 3.51 -10.19 -42.30
C SER A 43 4.78 -9.84 -43.08
N ASN A 44 5.72 -9.15 -42.44
CA ASN A 44 6.94 -8.61 -43.05
C ASN A 44 6.72 -7.64 -44.23
N ALA A 45 5.50 -7.20 -44.51
CA ALA A 45 5.23 -6.26 -45.60
C ALA A 45 5.84 -4.87 -45.32
N THR A 46 6.17 -4.14 -46.39
CA THR A 46 6.61 -2.75 -46.31
C THR A 46 5.46 -1.84 -46.71
N LEU A 47 4.85 -1.17 -45.75
CA LEU A 47 3.72 -0.23 -45.88
C LEU A 47 4.12 1.19 -45.46
N PHE A 48 5.41 1.52 -45.60
CA PHE A 48 5.97 2.83 -45.26
C PHE A 48 5.21 3.95 -46.00
N VAL A 49 4.76 4.98 -45.28
CA VAL A 49 4.03 6.15 -45.83
C VAL A 49 2.71 5.80 -46.55
N SER A 50 2.27 4.53 -46.51
CA SER A 50 1.03 4.10 -47.15
C SER A 50 -0.21 4.76 -46.53
N ASN A 51 -1.26 4.96 -47.33
CA ASN A 51 -2.53 5.46 -46.84
C ASN A 51 -3.54 4.33 -46.68
N LEU A 52 -3.78 3.92 -45.45
CA LEU A 52 -4.73 2.89 -45.03
C LEU A 52 -5.95 3.51 -44.31
N SER A 53 -6.18 4.82 -44.46
CA SER A 53 -7.22 5.53 -43.72
C SER A 53 -8.61 4.96 -44.02
N GLY A 54 -9.37 4.63 -42.99
CA GLY A 54 -10.71 4.03 -43.11
C GLY A 54 -10.74 2.61 -43.70
N ALA A 55 -9.59 1.97 -43.93
CA ALA A 55 -9.55 0.60 -44.44
C ALA A 55 -10.10 -0.39 -43.40
N ASN A 56 -10.76 -1.45 -43.87
CA ASN A 56 -11.09 -2.59 -43.04
C ASN A 56 -9.95 -3.62 -43.09
N LEU A 57 -9.23 -3.73 -41.99
CA LEU A 57 -8.05 -4.56 -41.78
C LEU A 57 -8.26 -5.53 -40.61
N SER A 58 -9.52 -5.79 -40.22
CA SER A 58 -9.85 -6.68 -39.10
C SER A 58 -9.25 -8.06 -39.31
N GLU A 59 -8.78 -8.68 -38.22
CA GLU A 59 -8.18 -10.03 -38.21
C GLU A 59 -6.98 -10.20 -39.17
N SER A 60 -6.39 -9.11 -39.66
CA SER A 60 -5.24 -9.17 -40.56
C SER A 60 -3.94 -9.32 -39.80
N ASN A 61 -2.95 -9.98 -40.39
CA ASN A 61 -1.63 -10.18 -39.80
C ASN A 61 -0.60 -9.21 -40.39
N PHE A 62 -0.15 -8.26 -39.59
CA PHE A 62 0.93 -7.31 -39.85
C PHE A 62 2.19 -7.61 -39.04
N SER A 63 2.39 -8.85 -38.59
CA SER A 63 3.56 -9.21 -37.78
C SER A 63 4.84 -8.80 -38.49
N LYS A 64 5.72 -8.05 -37.81
CA LYS A 64 6.98 -7.52 -38.35
C LYS A 64 6.83 -6.61 -39.58
N ALA A 65 5.64 -6.14 -39.91
CA ALA A 65 5.44 -5.21 -41.02
C ALA A 65 6.00 -3.81 -40.68
N ASN A 66 6.49 -3.12 -41.70
CA ASN A 66 6.91 -1.72 -41.58
C ASN A 66 5.78 -0.78 -42.00
N LEU A 67 5.10 -0.19 -41.02
CA LEU A 67 4.02 0.79 -41.13
C LEU A 67 4.47 2.18 -40.64
N ASN A 68 5.77 2.48 -40.62
CA ASN A 68 6.24 3.78 -40.18
C ASN A 68 5.64 4.89 -41.06
N VAL A 69 5.18 5.98 -40.44
CA VAL A 69 4.55 7.13 -41.10
C VAL A 69 3.25 6.77 -41.86
N ALA A 70 2.72 5.55 -41.70
CA ALA A 70 1.48 5.16 -42.37
C ALA A 70 0.27 5.94 -41.82
N ARG A 71 -0.71 6.20 -42.68
CA ARG A 71 -1.97 6.85 -42.31
C ARG A 71 -3.04 5.79 -42.09
N LEU A 72 -3.41 5.54 -40.85
CA LEU A 72 -4.38 4.54 -40.39
C LEU A 72 -5.62 5.17 -39.74
N SER A 73 -5.81 6.49 -39.90
CA SER A 73 -6.94 7.20 -39.29
C SER A 73 -8.29 6.53 -39.62
N ASN A 74 -9.11 6.28 -38.60
CA ASN A 74 -10.40 5.58 -38.70
C ASN A 74 -10.34 4.15 -39.30
N ALA A 75 -9.16 3.54 -39.44
CA ALA A 75 -9.06 2.16 -39.91
C ALA A 75 -9.60 1.18 -38.86
N ASN A 76 -10.12 0.04 -39.32
CA ASN A 76 -10.53 -1.06 -38.46
C ASN A 76 -9.44 -2.13 -38.41
N LEU A 77 -8.73 -2.22 -37.30
CA LEU A 77 -7.71 -3.23 -36.99
C LEU A 77 -8.16 -4.13 -35.81
N ASN A 78 -9.47 -4.27 -35.60
CA ASN A 78 -10.00 -5.19 -34.57
C ASN A 78 -9.42 -6.59 -34.77
N ARG A 79 -8.90 -7.18 -33.69
CA ARG A 79 -8.26 -8.52 -33.68
C ARG A 79 -7.07 -8.68 -34.64
N ALA A 80 -6.50 -7.59 -35.14
CA ALA A 80 -5.32 -7.66 -35.99
C ALA A 80 -4.08 -8.10 -35.20
N ILE A 81 -3.12 -8.72 -35.89
CA ILE A 81 -1.85 -9.18 -35.32
C ILE A 81 -0.74 -8.25 -35.79
N LEU A 82 -0.29 -7.32 -34.96
CA LEU A 82 0.78 -6.36 -35.22
C LEU A 82 2.04 -6.64 -34.38
N ASN A 83 2.24 -7.89 -33.96
CA ASN A 83 3.40 -8.27 -33.14
C ASN A 83 4.71 -7.89 -33.84
N GLN A 84 5.60 -7.18 -33.15
CA GLN A 84 6.87 -6.69 -33.67
C GLN A 84 6.77 -5.76 -34.90
N ALA A 85 5.58 -5.25 -35.24
CA ALA A 85 5.42 -4.27 -36.30
C ALA A 85 6.03 -2.91 -35.91
N THR A 86 6.44 -2.12 -36.90
CA THR A 86 6.93 -0.75 -36.69
C THR A 86 5.91 0.26 -37.21
N LEU A 87 5.31 1.03 -36.32
CA LEU A 87 4.31 2.07 -36.55
C LEU A 87 4.78 3.42 -36.02
N ASN A 88 6.09 3.69 -36.06
CA ASN A 88 6.64 4.93 -35.54
C ASN A 88 6.11 6.12 -36.38
N VAL A 89 5.68 7.18 -35.71
CA VAL A 89 5.09 8.38 -36.33
C VAL A 89 3.86 8.06 -37.22
N ALA A 90 3.25 6.90 -37.06
CA ALA A 90 2.02 6.56 -37.78
C ALA A 90 0.83 7.34 -37.20
N ASN A 91 -0.15 7.66 -38.05
CA ASN A 91 -1.39 8.27 -37.62
C ASN A 91 -2.47 7.20 -37.43
N LEU A 92 -2.81 6.90 -36.18
CA LEU A 92 -3.84 5.96 -35.75
C LEU A 92 -5.03 6.68 -35.08
N VAL A 93 -5.31 7.92 -35.47
CA VAL A 93 -6.39 8.72 -34.89
C VAL A 93 -7.72 8.00 -35.14
N ARG A 94 -8.48 7.72 -34.07
CA ARG A 94 -9.75 6.98 -34.10
C ARG A 94 -9.68 5.57 -34.72
N THR A 95 -8.50 4.95 -34.74
CA THR A 95 -8.37 3.57 -35.20
C THR A 95 -8.98 2.60 -34.18
N ASN A 96 -9.66 1.56 -34.67
CA ASN A 96 -10.13 0.47 -33.82
C ASN A 96 -9.05 -0.62 -33.74
N LEU A 97 -8.45 -0.79 -32.57
CA LEU A 97 -7.46 -1.82 -32.22
C LEU A 97 -7.97 -2.75 -31.12
N ARG A 98 -9.29 -2.85 -30.93
CA ARG A 98 -9.89 -3.74 -29.93
C ARG A 98 -9.40 -5.17 -30.14
N GLU A 99 -8.98 -5.82 -29.05
CA GLU A 99 -8.48 -7.21 -29.05
C GLU A 99 -7.27 -7.45 -29.98
N ALA A 100 -6.62 -6.40 -30.50
CA ALA A 100 -5.45 -6.54 -31.34
C ALA A 100 -4.22 -6.95 -30.52
N THR A 101 -3.27 -7.62 -31.16
CA THR A 101 -1.97 -7.97 -30.53
C THR A 101 -0.87 -7.09 -31.10
N LEU A 102 -0.20 -6.33 -30.24
CA LEU A 102 0.89 -5.41 -30.56
C LEU A 102 2.13 -5.75 -29.72
N VAL A 103 2.35 -7.03 -29.43
CA VAL A 103 3.43 -7.49 -28.56
C VAL A 103 4.76 -7.08 -29.17
N ARG A 104 5.55 -6.30 -28.42
CA ARG A 104 6.84 -5.73 -28.86
C ARG A 104 6.74 -4.86 -30.12
N ALA A 105 5.57 -4.33 -30.46
CA ALA A 105 5.43 -3.36 -31.53
C ALA A 105 6.06 -2.01 -31.13
N THR A 106 6.46 -1.22 -32.12
CA THR A 106 6.97 0.14 -31.90
C THR A 106 5.98 1.16 -32.46
N LEU A 107 5.52 2.08 -31.62
CA LEU A 107 4.58 3.16 -31.93
C LEU A 107 5.16 4.50 -31.42
N VAL A 108 6.48 4.65 -31.51
CA VAL A 108 7.21 5.82 -30.98
C VAL A 108 6.69 7.06 -31.69
N ARG A 109 6.26 8.07 -30.90
CA ARG A 109 5.66 9.31 -31.39
C ARG A 109 4.49 9.12 -32.36
N GLY A 110 3.77 8.00 -32.26
CA GLY A 110 2.54 7.79 -33.03
C GLY A 110 1.43 8.74 -32.58
N GLU A 111 0.52 9.07 -33.49
CA GLU A 111 -0.70 9.84 -33.18
C GLU A 111 -1.86 8.86 -32.96
N LEU A 112 -2.21 8.58 -31.71
CA LEU A 112 -3.24 7.62 -31.32
C LEU A 112 -4.40 8.29 -30.57
N VAL A 113 -4.68 9.54 -30.90
CA VAL A 113 -5.79 10.29 -30.30
C VAL A 113 -7.11 9.55 -30.56
N ARG A 114 -7.87 9.29 -29.50
CA ARG A 114 -9.15 8.54 -29.55
C ARG A 114 -9.04 7.14 -30.15
N VAL A 115 -7.88 6.49 -30.08
CA VAL A 115 -7.76 5.08 -30.45
C VAL A 115 -8.55 4.20 -29.48
N ASP A 116 -9.21 3.15 -29.97
CA ASP A 116 -9.80 2.11 -29.11
C ASP A 116 -8.88 0.89 -29.08
N MET A 117 -8.25 0.63 -27.94
CA MET A 117 -7.37 -0.49 -27.65
C MET A 117 -7.96 -1.37 -26.53
N THR A 118 -9.29 -1.37 -26.35
CA THR A 118 -9.96 -2.23 -25.37
C THR A 118 -9.52 -3.69 -25.56
N LEU A 119 -9.10 -4.36 -24.49
CA LEU A 119 -8.61 -5.75 -24.49
C LEU A 119 -7.39 -6.01 -25.41
N ALA A 120 -6.71 -4.98 -25.91
CA ALA A 120 -5.52 -5.15 -26.75
C ALA A 120 -4.32 -5.63 -25.92
N ASN A 121 -3.44 -6.42 -26.54
CA ASN A 121 -2.21 -6.88 -25.92
C ASN A 121 -1.01 -6.10 -26.45
N LEU A 122 -0.52 -5.15 -25.67
CA LEU A 122 0.65 -4.30 -25.93
C LEU A 122 1.85 -4.68 -25.05
N ASN A 123 1.95 -5.95 -24.62
CA ASN A 123 3.05 -6.39 -23.78
C ASN A 123 4.41 -6.03 -24.43
N ARG A 124 5.26 -5.33 -23.66
CA ARG A 124 6.59 -4.85 -24.10
C ARG A 124 6.57 -3.96 -25.35
N ALA A 125 5.44 -3.37 -25.71
CA ALA A 125 5.38 -2.40 -26.80
C ALA A 125 6.12 -1.11 -26.42
N ASN A 126 6.59 -0.36 -27.42
CA ASN A 126 7.21 0.94 -27.21
C ASN A 126 6.32 2.06 -27.77
N LEU A 127 5.67 2.80 -26.89
CA LEU A 127 4.80 3.94 -27.17
C LEU A 127 5.43 5.26 -26.67
N SER A 128 6.76 5.33 -26.58
CA SER A 128 7.42 6.53 -26.05
C SER A 128 7.09 7.78 -26.87
N GLY A 129 6.70 8.85 -26.19
CA GLY A 129 6.30 10.11 -26.80
C GLY A 129 5.04 10.05 -27.66
N ALA A 130 4.26 8.96 -27.61
CA ALA A 130 3.02 8.86 -28.36
C ALA A 130 1.93 9.80 -27.81
N ASP A 131 1.09 10.31 -28.71
CA ASP A 131 -0.08 11.10 -28.35
C ASP A 131 -1.32 10.19 -28.28
N MET A 132 -1.75 9.87 -27.06
CA MET A 132 -2.87 8.98 -26.75
C MET A 132 -4.00 9.71 -26.03
N ARG A 133 -4.17 11.02 -26.28
CA ARG A 133 -5.28 11.79 -25.69
C ARG A 133 -6.62 11.15 -26.00
N GLU A 134 -7.47 11.03 -24.98
CA GLU A 134 -8.80 10.44 -25.09
C GLU A 134 -8.80 8.98 -25.62
N ALA A 135 -7.67 8.28 -25.56
CA ALA A 135 -7.59 6.86 -25.93
C ALA A 135 -8.40 5.99 -24.96
N ILE A 136 -8.87 4.83 -25.44
CA ILE A 136 -9.56 3.81 -24.64
C ILE A 136 -8.65 2.59 -24.53
N LEU A 137 -8.22 2.25 -23.32
CA LEU A 137 -7.27 1.19 -22.96
C LEU A 137 -7.89 0.22 -21.94
N THR A 138 -9.21 0.21 -21.81
CA THR A 138 -9.93 -0.64 -20.84
C THR A 138 -9.49 -2.09 -20.98
N GLU A 139 -9.04 -2.68 -19.87
CA GLU A 139 -8.57 -4.06 -19.77
C GLU A 139 -7.42 -4.42 -20.75
N ALA A 140 -6.72 -3.42 -21.31
CA ALA A 140 -5.56 -3.67 -22.16
C ALA A 140 -4.36 -4.17 -21.34
N ASN A 141 -3.48 -4.93 -21.98
CA ASN A 141 -2.24 -5.41 -21.38
C ASN A 141 -1.04 -4.58 -21.86
N LEU A 142 -0.56 -3.66 -21.03
CA LEU A 142 0.62 -2.83 -21.23
C LEU A 142 1.79 -3.25 -20.31
N LYS A 143 1.79 -4.49 -19.81
CA LYS A 143 2.87 -5.01 -18.96
C LYS A 143 4.23 -4.82 -19.64
N GLN A 144 5.18 -4.24 -18.91
CA GLN A 144 6.54 -3.93 -19.37
C GLN A 144 6.60 -3.02 -20.63
N ALA A 145 5.53 -2.30 -20.97
CA ALA A 145 5.55 -1.36 -22.08
C ALA A 145 6.35 -0.10 -21.74
N ASN A 146 6.97 0.51 -22.76
CA ASN A 146 7.58 1.83 -22.62
C ASN A 146 6.58 2.90 -23.03
N LEU A 147 6.12 3.69 -22.06
CA LEU A 147 5.18 4.80 -22.16
C LEU A 147 5.85 6.11 -21.72
N SER A 148 7.19 6.21 -21.80
CA SER A 148 7.91 7.42 -21.40
C SER A 148 7.43 8.62 -22.21
N SER A 149 7.11 9.72 -21.54
CA SER A 149 6.59 10.95 -22.14
C SER A 149 5.32 10.77 -22.98
N VAL A 150 4.53 9.71 -22.74
CA VAL A 150 3.23 9.52 -23.41
C VAL A 150 2.23 10.58 -22.94
N ASN A 151 1.36 11.03 -23.84
CA ASN A 151 0.23 11.88 -23.49
C ASN A 151 -1.06 11.06 -23.41
N LEU A 152 -1.53 10.77 -22.20
CA LEU A 152 -2.76 10.04 -21.88
C LEU A 152 -3.82 10.94 -21.23
N ARG A 153 -3.78 12.26 -21.49
CA ARG A 153 -4.77 13.18 -20.91
C ARG A 153 -6.20 12.76 -21.28
N VAL A 154 -7.07 12.69 -20.28
CA VAL A 154 -8.49 12.32 -20.43
C VAL A 154 -8.68 10.92 -21.04
N ALA A 155 -7.65 10.07 -21.06
CA ALA A 155 -7.77 8.69 -21.55
C ALA A 155 -8.55 7.82 -20.55
N THR A 156 -9.23 6.80 -21.06
CA THR A 156 -9.86 5.75 -20.25
C THR A 156 -8.91 4.55 -20.18
N VAL A 157 -8.34 4.29 -19.01
CA VAL A 157 -7.28 3.29 -18.76
C VAL A 157 -7.71 2.40 -17.58
N LYS A 158 -8.99 2.03 -17.57
CA LYS A 158 -9.61 1.22 -16.51
C LYS A 158 -9.12 -0.21 -16.56
N GLU A 159 -8.81 -0.76 -15.40
CA GLU A 159 -8.44 -2.18 -15.24
C GLU A 159 -7.29 -2.62 -16.17
N THR A 160 -6.50 -1.65 -16.66
CA THR A 160 -5.37 -1.88 -17.55
C THR A 160 -4.20 -2.45 -16.76
N ASN A 161 -3.54 -3.47 -17.31
CA ASN A 161 -2.31 -4.00 -16.73
C ASN A 161 -1.11 -3.14 -17.16
N LEU A 162 -0.54 -2.37 -16.24
CA LEU A 162 0.65 -1.54 -16.39
C LEU A 162 1.82 -2.04 -15.52
N GLU A 163 1.80 -3.32 -15.14
CA GLU A 163 2.83 -3.93 -14.29
C GLU A 163 4.21 -3.74 -14.94
N GLN A 164 5.17 -3.21 -14.19
CA GLN A 164 6.53 -2.93 -14.65
C GLN A 164 6.62 -2.03 -15.89
N ALA A 165 5.57 -1.27 -16.23
CA ALA A 165 5.61 -0.31 -17.33
C ALA A 165 6.48 0.91 -16.97
N ILE A 166 7.03 1.57 -17.99
CA ILE A 166 7.86 2.77 -17.85
C ILE A 166 7.03 3.98 -18.29
N LEU A 167 6.57 4.81 -17.35
CA LEU A 167 5.76 6.01 -17.56
C LEU A 167 6.50 7.29 -17.11
N HIS A 168 7.83 7.33 -17.26
CA HIS A 168 8.60 8.52 -16.89
C HIS A 168 8.09 9.76 -17.63
N SER A 169 7.80 10.84 -16.89
CA SER A 169 7.30 12.10 -17.46
C SER A 169 6.03 11.95 -18.32
N ALA A 170 5.23 10.90 -18.10
CA ALA A 170 3.94 10.73 -18.77
C ALA A 170 2.91 11.75 -18.28
N ASP A 171 2.03 12.22 -19.17
CA ASP A 171 0.91 13.09 -18.82
C ASP A 171 -0.40 12.29 -18.79
N LEU A 172 -0.89 12.01 -17.59
CA LEU A 172 -2.11 11.28 -17.26
C LEU A 172 -3.16 12.21 -16.64
N THR A 173 -3.05 13.53 -16.89
CA THR A 173 -3.97 14.53 -16.31
C THR A 173 -5.42 14.19 -16.64
N LYS A 174 -6.27 14.11 -15.61
CA LYS A 174 -7.70 13.75 -15.72
C LYS A 174 -7.98 12.40 -16.39
N ALA A 175 -7.00 11.50 -16.46
CA ALA A 175 -7.23 10.14 -16.97
C ALA A 175 -8.09 9.33 -15.98
N ASP A 176 -8.88 8.41 -16.52
CA ASP A 176 -9.66 7.45 -15.74
C ASP A 176 -8.89 6.13 -15.62
N LEU A 177 -8.17 5.96 -14.52
CA LEU A 177 -7.25 4.86 -14.22
C LEU A 177 -7.82 3.93 -13.14
N GLN A 178 -9.15 3.90 -12.99
CA GLN A 178 -9.83 3.08 -11.99
C GLN A 178 -9.41 1.60 -12.12
N GLY A 179 -8.93 1.02 -11.02
CA GLY A 179 -8.52 -0.39 -10.97
C GLY A 179 -7.26 -0.75 -11.78
N ALA A 180 -6.56 0.22 -12.38
CA ALA A 180 -5.33 -0.03 -13.12
C ALA A 180 -4.23 -0.62 -12.23
N ASP A 181 -3.41 -1.51 -12.80
CA ASP A 181 -2.32 -2.18 -12.09
C ASP A 181 -0.95 -1.61 -12.47
N PHE A 182 -0.40 -0.77 -11.60
CA PHE A 182 0.94 -0.16 -11.70
C PHE A 182 1.98 -0.88 -10.83
N THR A 183 1.76 -2.14 -10.46
CA THR A 183 2.69 -2.87 -9.60
C THR A 183 4.10 -2.85 -10.19
N ASN A 184 5.07 -2.35 -9.40
CA ASN A 184 6.47 -2.12 -9.79
C ASN A 184 6.69 -1.24 -11.04
N ALA A 185 5.74 -0.37 -11.40
CA ALA A 185 5.89 0.56 -12.52
C ALA A 185 6.79 1.76 -12.17
N GLU A 186 7.41 2.36 -13.19
CA GLU A 186 8.26 3.56 -13.08
C GLU A 186 7.49 4.80 -13.55
N LEU A 187 7.04 5.65 -12.62
CA LEU A 187 6.22 6.84 -12.87
C LEU A 187 6.92 8.13 -12.38
N ARG A 188 8.25 8.15 -12.35
CA ARG A 188 9.01 9.35 -11.93
C ARG A 188 8.61 10.55 -12.78
N GLN A 189 8.28 11.67 -12.13
CA GLN A 189 7.85 12.92 -12.76
C GLN A 189 6.57 12.82 -13.61
N ALA A 190 5.78 11.75 -13.47
CA ALA A 190 4.49 11.65 -14.16
C ALA A 190 3.47 12.68 -13.61
N ASN A 191 2.63 13.20 -14.49
CA ASN A 191 1.52 14.08 -14.13
C ASN A 191 0.20 13.29 -14.06
N LEU A 192 -0.28 13.04 -12.86
CA LEU A 192 -1.54 12.36 -12.52
C LEU A 192 -2.56 13.35 -11.92
N SER A 193 -2.41 14.65 -12.17
CA SER A 193 -3.29 15.67 -11.60
C SER A 193 -4.76 15.41 -11.97
N MET A 194 -5.64 15.48 -10.98
CA MET A 194 -7.08 15.23 -11.12
C MET A 194 -7.44 13.86 -11.74
N ALA A 195 -6.54 12.87 -11.73
CA ALA A 195 -6.83 11.55 -12.26
C ALA A 195 -7.73 10.74 -11.32
N ASN A 196 -8.57 9.88 -11.89
CA ASN A 196 -9.34 8.88 -11.12
C ASN A 196 -8.47 7.62 -10.95
N LEU A 197 -7.94 7.41 -9.75
CA LEU A 197 -7.07 6.29 -9.38
C LEU A 197 -7.74 5.34 -8.36
N ARG A 198 -9.07 5.37 -8.28
CA ARG A 198 -9.81 4.54 -7.33
C ARG A 198 -9.49 3.06 -7.53
N ASN A 199 -9.24 2.35 -6.44
CA ASN A 199 -8.87 0.93 -6.43
C ASN A 199 -7.59 0.58 -7.24
N ALA A 200 -6.78 1.56 -7.67
CA ALA A 200 -5.55 1.29 -8.41
C ALA A 200 -4.50 0.58 -7.53
N LYS A 201 -3.62 -0.20 -8.15
CA LYS A 201 -2.54 -0.94 -7.47
C LYS A 201 -1.19 -0.31 -7.79
N PHE A 202 -0.48 0.17 -6.79
CA PHE A 202 0.83 0.82 -6.89
C PHE A 202 1.92 0.10 -6.08
N ASN A 203 1.74 -1.17 -5.73
CA ASN A 203 2.68 -1.91 -4.89
C ASN A 203 4.11 -1.81 -5.46
N GLY A 204 5.04 -1.25 -4.69
CA GLY A 204 6.44 -1.08 -5.10
C GLY A 204 6.70 -0.09 -6.24
N ALA A 205 5.69 0.64 -6.73
CA ALA A 205 5.83 1.60 -7.81
C ALA A 205 6.69 2.82 -7.41
N ASN A 206 7.31 3.45 -8.42
CA ASN A 206 8.17 4.60 -8.22
C ASN A 206 7.53 5.88 -8.77
N LEU A 207 6.91 6.68 -7.89
CA LEU A 207 6.23 7.94 -8.17
C LEU A 207 7.02 9.16 -7.64
N ARG A 208 8.35 9.07 -7.52
CA ARG A 208 9.15 10.23 -7.05
C ARG A 208 8.93 11.44 -7.95
N TRP A 209 8.73 12.59 -7.32
CA TRP A 209 8.43 13.88 -7.98
C TRP A 209 7.19 13.86 -8.90
N ALA A 210 6.28 12.90 -8.72
CA ALA A 210 5.03 12.87 -9.47
C ALA A 210 4.07 13.98 -8.99
N ILE A 211 3.20 14.43 -9.90
CA ILE A 211 2.18 15.43 -9.64
C ILE A 211 0.83 14.72 -9.51
N LEU A 212 0.26 14.65 -8.30
CA LEU A 212 -1.00 13.98 -7.98
C LEU A 212 -2.04 14.95 -7.38
N ASN A 213 -1.89 16.25 -7.57
CA ASN A 213 -2.79 17.23 -6.96
C ASN A 213 -4.25 17.00 -7.41
N GLY A 214 -5.15 16.87 -6.43
CA GLY A 214 -6.57 16.59 -6.66
C GLY A 214 -6.90 15.21 -7.23
N ALA A 215 -5.95 14.26 -7.27
CA ALA A 215 -6.22 12.91 -7.73
C ALA A 215 -7.10 12.13 -6.72
N ASP A 216 -7.97 11.24 -7.21
CA ASP A 216 -8.77 10.35 -6.36
C ASP A 216 -8.12 8.97 -6.24
N LEU A 217 -7.42 8.73 -5.14
CA LEU A 217 -6.76 7.47 -4.79
C LEU A 217 -7.63 6.58 -3.87
N THR A 218 -8.93 6.83 -3.73
CA THR A 218 -9.77 6.08 -2.77
C THR A 218 -9.61 4.56 -2.93
N ASN A 219 -9.37 3.85 -1.82
CA ASN A 219 -9.12 2.41 -1.76
C ASN A 219 -7.90 1.91 -2.58
N ALA A 220 -7.02 2.78 -3.04
CA ALA A 220 -5.81 2.37 -3.76
C ALA A 220 -4.82 1.66 -2.82
N ASN A 221 -4.06 0.72 -3.40
CA ASN A 221 -2.99 0.04 -2.67
C ASN A 221 -1.63 0.62 -3.04
N LEU A 222 -1.04 1.39 -2.13
CA LEU A 222 0.25 2.07 -2.26
C LEU A 222 1.33 1.45 -1.35
N THR A 223 1.22 0.16 -1.03
CA THR A 223 2.21 -0.53 -0.17
C THR A 223 3.61 -0.47 -0.80
N ASN A 224 4.62 -0.11 -0.01
CA ASN A 224 6.03 0.06 -0.44
C ASN A 224 6.22 1.08 -1.60
N VAL A 225 5.27 2.00 -1.84
CA VAL A 225 5.39 2.98 -2.92
C VAL A 225 6.47 4.03 -2.60
N LYS A 226 7.14 4.55 -3.63
CA LYS A 226 8.11 5.65 -3.51
C LYS A 226 7.47 6.94 -4.01
N LEU A 227 7.05 7.81 -3.10
CA LEU A 227 6.41 9.11 -3.34
C LEU A 227 7.29 10.29 -2.91
N SER A 228 8.60 10.10 -2.73
CA SER A 228 9.48 11.18 -2.29
C SER A 228 9.39 12.41 -3.24
N GLY A 229 9.15 13.59 -2.69
CA GLY A 229 8.97 14.84 -3.43
C GLY A 229 7.69 14.94 -4.26
N ALA A 230 6.71 14.05 -4.08
CA ALA A 230 5.47 14.08 -4.83
C ALA A 230 4.52 15.20 -4.35
N ASN A 231 3.74 15.78 -5.26
CA ASN A 231 2.70 16.75 -4.95
C ASN A 231 1.35 16.03 -4.82
N LEU A 232 0.84 15.86 -3.61
CA LEU A 232 -0.44 15.22 -3.27
C LEU A 232 -1.47 16.23 -2.73
N ARG A 233 -1.29 17.53 -3.02
CA ARG A 233 -2.19 18.59 -2.54
C ARG A 233 -3.64 18.27 -2.91
N LYS A 234 -4.54 18.31 -1.93
CA LYS A 234 -5.98 18.02 -2.11
C LYS A 234 -6.30 16.65 -2.72
N ALA A 235 -5.33 15.72 -2.75
CA ALA A 235 -5.58 14.36 -3.21
C ALA A 235 -6.50 13.64 -2.21
N ASN A 236 -7.34 12.74 -2.71
CA ASN A 236 -8.20 11.92 -1.89
C ASN A 236 -7.58 10.53 -1.66
N LEU A 237 -7.00 10.30 -0.49
CA LEU A 237 -6.38 9.04 -0.08
C LEU A 237 -7.26 8.23 0.88
N THR A 238 -8.58 8.46 0.90
CA THR A 238 -9.49 7.75 1.80
C THR A 238 -9.35 6.23 1.65
N ASN A 239 -9.23 5.50 2.78
CA ASN A 239 -9.06 4.04 2.83
C ASN A 239 -7.86 3.52 2.01
N THR A 240 -6.82 4.32 1.79
CA THR A 240 -5.61 3.84 1.08
C THR A 240 -4.71 3.02 1.99
N LYS A 241 -3.96 2.09 1.38
CA LYS A 241 -2.88 1.36 2.06
C LYS A 241 -1.55 2.00 1.72
N LEU A 242 -0.92 2.71 2.66
CA LEU A 242 0.38 3.34 2.50
C LEU A 242 1.47 2.60 3.31
N THR A 243 1.24 1.36 3.73
CA THR A 243 2.18 0.60 4.55
C THR A 243 3.59 0.60 3.95
N ASN A 244 4.58 1.03 4.74
CA ASN A 244 5.99 1.19 4.34
C ASN A 244 6.23 2.11 3.11
N ALA A 245 5.32 3.03 2.80
CA ALA A 245 5.53 4.01 1.74
C ALA A 245 6.55 5.08 2.15
N SER A 246 7.28 5.62 1.16
CA SER A 246 8.18 6.76 1.36
C SER A 246 7.51 8.03 0.82
N LEU A 247 7.14 8.95 1.70
CA LEU A 247 6.53 10.24 1.43
C LEU A 247 7.47 11.41 1.80
N VAL A 248 8.79 11.15 1.79
CA VAL A 248 9.82 12.13 2.15
C VAL A 248 9.71 13.37 1.27
N HIS A 249 9.59 14.56 1.86
CA HIS A 249 9.36 15.83 1.15
C HIS A 249 8.11 15.88 0.26
N ALA A 250 7.12 15.02 0.50
CA ALA A 250 5.85 15.11 -0.22
C ALA A 250 4.98 16.26 0.31
N ASP A 251 4.22 16.90 -0.59
CA ASP A 251 3.23 17.91 -0.21
C ASP A 251 1.83 17.27 -0.11
N LEU A 252 1.36 17.05 1.12
CA LEU A 252 0.03 16.53 1.46
C LEU A 252 -0.92 17.65 1.94
N THR A 253 -0.65 18.92 1.60
CA THR A 253 -1.51 20.04 2.02
C THR A 253 -2.96 19.80 1.60
N GLU A 254 -3.88 19.90 2.57
CA GLU A 254 -5.32 19.66 2.37
C GLU A 254 -5.67 18.25 1.81
N ALA A 255 -4.76 17.28 1.86
CA ALA A 255 -5.04 15.92 1.41
C ALA A 255 -6.02 15.20 2.36
N ASN A 256 -6.89 14.37 1.80
CA ASN A 256 -7.79 13.56 2.61
C ASN A 256 -7.15 12.21 2.92
N LEU A 257 -6.66 12.03 4.15
CA LEU A 257 -6.00 10.80 4.62
C LEU A 257 -6.93 9.95 5.52
N MET A 258 -8.24 10.24 5.58
CA MET A 258 -9.16 9.53 6.46
C MET A 258 -9.10 8.01 6.24
N ARG A 259 -9.01 7.24 7.34
CA ARG A 259 -8.92 5.76 7.33
C ARG A 259 -7.75 5.19 6.52
N THR A 260 -6.71 5.98 6.29
CA THR A 260 -5.48 5.51 5.63
C THR A 260 -4.65 4.67 6.58
N ASP A 261 -4.08 3.57 6.08
CA ASP A 261 -3.06 2.82 6.81
C ASP A 261 -1.67 3.44 6.56
N LEU A 262 -1.12 4.09 7.60
CA LEU A 262 0.18 4.76 7.58
C LEU A 262 1.30 3.96 8.28
N VAL A 263 1.10 2.68 8.59
CA VAL A 263 2.10 1.90 9.33
C VAL A 263 3.44 1.88 8.59
N GLY A 264 4.52 2.30 9.28
CA GLY A 264 5.87 2.28 8.73
C GLY A 264 6.15 3.34 7.66
N VAL A 265 5.27 4.31 7.47
CA VAL A 265 5.47 5.40 6.49
C VAL A 265 6.61 6.33 6.92
N ASP A 266 7.41 6.75 5.94
CA ASP A 266 8.37 7.85 6.12
C ASP A 266 7.79 9.16 5.59
N LEU A 267 7.35 10.04 6.50
CA LEU A 267 6.88 11.40 6.25
C LEU A 267 7.98 12.46 6.42
N SER A 268 9.27 12.09 6.47
CA SER A 268 10.32 13.07 6.79
C SER A 268 10.31 14.27 5.82
N GLY A 269 10.27 15.50 6.35
CA GLY A 269 10.20 16.72 5.56
C GLY A 269 8.89 16.92 4.78
N ALA A 270 7.86 16.12 5.00
CA ALA A 270 6.56 16.26 4.34
C ALA A 270 5.75 17.43 4.91
N ILE A 271 4.86 17.98 4.08
CA ILE A 271 3.92 19.05 4.46
C ILE A 271 2.54 18.44 4.64
N LEU A 272 1.93 18.55 5.82
CA LEU A 272 0.61 18.00 6.15
C LEU A 272 -0.42 19.05 6.59
N THR A 273 -0.12 20.34 6.45
CA THR A 273 -1.03 21.41 6.85
C THR A 273 -2.40 21.26 6.17
N GLY A 274 -3.45 21.19 6.97
CA GLY A 274 -4.82 21.00 6.54
C GLY A 274 -5.20 19.58 6.13
N ALA A 275 -4.34 18.59 6.34
CA ALA A 275 -4.66 17.20 6.05
C ALA A 275 -5.79 16.68 6.96
N LYS A 276 -6.63 15.78 6.40
CA LYS A 276 -7.77 15.18 7.12
C LYS A 276 -7.37 13.82 7.70
N LEU A 277 -7.47 13.65 9.02
CA LEU A 277 -6.91 12.51 9.77
C LEU A 277 -7.91 11.81 10.70
N TYR A 278 -9.13 11.57 10.22
CA TYR A 278 -10.12 10.79 10.96
C TYR A 278 -9.87 9.27 10.82
N GLU A 279 -9.85 8.55 11.95
CA GLU A 279 -9.61 7.09 12.01
C GLU A 279 -8.29 6.65 11.35
N VAL A 280 -7.21 7.42 11.55
CA VAL A 280 -5.88 7.12 10.98
C VAL A 280 -4.93 6.60 12.08
N PRO A 281 -4.53 5.31 12.04
CA PRO A 281 -3.48 4.80 12.90
C PRO A 281 -2.16 5.51 12.60
N ARG A 282 -1.46 5.99 13.64
CA ARG A 282 -0.21 6.76 13.50
C ARG A 282 1.00 6.05 14.12
N LEU A 283 0.99 4.73 14.07
CA LEU A 283 2.02 3.90 14.71
C LEU A 283 3.22 3.71 13.78
N ASN A 284 4.42 3.90 14.33
CA ASN A 284 5.69 3.70 13.65
C ASN A 284 5.86 4.54 12.39
N ILE A 285 5.30 5.75 12.38
CA ILE A 285 5.55 6.73 11.32
C ILE A 285 6.85 7.47 11.65
N LYS A 286 7.73 7.61 10.65
CA LYS A 286 8.87 8.50 10.76
C LYS A 286 8.44 9.90 10.31
N ALA A 287 8.57 10.88 11.20
CA ALA A 287 8.05 12.23 10.99
C ALA A 287 9.10 13.30 11.33
N ASP A 288 10.35 13.08 10.92
CA ASP A 288 11.41 14.06 11.10
C ASP A 288 11.16 15.31 10.24
N GLU A 289 11.30 16.51 10.81
CA GLU A 289 11.19 17.78 10.06
C GLU A 289 9.86 17.99 9.30
N ILE A 290 8.76 17.40 9.79
CA ILE A 290 7.44 17.65 9.18
C ILE A 290 7.00 19.11 9.35
N VAL A 291 6.27 19.61 8.36
CA VAL A 291 5.59 20.91 8.40
C VAL A 291 4.10 20.67 8.52
N CYS A 292 3.52 20.99 9.67
CA CYS A 292 2.10 20.82 9.91
C CYS A 292 1.62 21.84 10.93
N GLU A 293 0.84 22.83 10.47
CA GLU A 293 0.30 23.90 11.31
C GLU A 293 -1.04 23.51 11.93
N TRP A 294 -1.86 22.78 11.18
CA TRP A 294 -3.16 22.31 11.64
C TRP A 294 -3.61 21.08 10.86
N ILE A 295 -4.55 20.34 11.43
CA ILE A 295 -5.19 19.16 10.82
C ILE A 295 -6.69 19.17 11.10
N ASP A 296 -7.45 18.48 10.25
CA ASP A 296 -8.87 18.23 10.45
C ASP A 296 -9.06 16.78 10.93
N THR A 297 -9.62 16.62 12.13
CA THR A 297 -9.94 15.30 12.71
C THR A 297 -11.43 14.99 12.67
N SER A 298 -12.24 15.81 11.99
CA SER A 298 -13.68 15.61 11.91
C SER A 298 -14.06 14.32 11.17
N PRO A 299 -15.13 13.61 11.61
CA PRO A 299 -15.60 12.39 10.95
C PRO A 299 -15.97 12.56 9.47
N LYS A 300 -16.29 13.79 9.04
CA LYS A 300 -16.71 14.13 7.67
C LYS A 300 -15.64 14.89 6.90
N GLY A 301 -14.54 15.30 7.53
CA GLY A 301 -13.58 16.20 6.91
C GLY A 301 -14.18 17.57 6.60
N ASP A 302 -15.07 18.07 7.46
CA ASP A 302 -15.84 19.31 7.30
C ASP A 302 -15.34 20.45 8.20
N HIS A 303 -14.14 20.31 8.77
CA HIS A 303 -13.54 21.24 9.73
C HIS A 303 -14.34 21.45 11.02
N SER A 304 -15.29 20.58 11.36
CA SER A 304 -15.99 20.66 12.66
C SER A 304 -15.07 20.35 13.85
N GLN A 305 -13.92 19.71 13.60
CA GLN A 305 -12.89 19.41 14.59
C GLN A 305 -11.51 19.69 14.00
N VAL A 306 -10.97 20.89 14.27
CA VAL A 306 -9.65 21.30 13.81
C VAL A 306 -8.68 21.37 14.98
N TYR A 307 -7.51 20.78 14.82
CA TYR A 307 -6.43 20.83 15.79
C TYR A 307 -5.28 21.68 15.24
N TYR A 308 -4.87 22.70 15.98
CA TYR A 308 -3.76 23.59 15.65
C TYR A 308 -2.54 23.23 16.49
N PHE A 309 -1.39 23.06 15.83
CA PHE A 309 -0.10 22.83 16.47
C PHE A 309 0.54 24.16 16.85
N LYS A 310 1.02 24.28 18.08
CA LYS A 310 1.73 25.47 18.58
C LYS A 310 3.19 25.52 18.14
N SER A 311 3.76 24.38 17.76
CA SER A 311 5.16 24.27 17.31
C SER A 311 5.39 23.03 16.45
N SER A 312 6.48 23.03 15.69
CA SER A 312 6.94 21.84 14.93
C SER A 312 7.30 20.65 15.84
N ALA A 313 7.70 20.89 17.09
CA ALA A 313 7.95 19.83 18.05
C ALA A 313 6.66 19.10 18.47
N GLU A 314 5.55 19.82 18.61
CA GLU A 314 4.24 19.25 18.93
C GLU A 314 3.69 18.41 17.78
N SER A 315 3.77 18.91 16.55
CA SER A 315 3.39 18.13 15.38
C SER A 315 4.27 16.90 15.20
N LYS A 316 5.59 17.03 15.34
CA LYS A 316 6.50 15.87 15.31
C LYS A 316 6.08 14.79 16.30
N LYS A 317 5.85 15.17 17.56
CA LYS A 317 5.40 14.24 18.62
C LYS A 317 4.05 13.59 18.29
N PHE A 318 3.13 14.33 17.68
CA PHE A 318 1.82 13.82 17.27
C PHE A 318 1.93 12.70 16.22
N PHE A 319 2.87 12.80 15.28
CA PHE A 319 3.03 11.80 14.21
C PHE A 319 4.05 10.70 14.55
N SER A 320 4.99 10.91 15.48
CA SER A 320 6.05 9.94 15.81
C SER A 320 5.64 8.91 16.89
N GLN A 321 4.39 8.43 16.88
CA GLN A 321 3.92 7.50 17.91
C GLN A 321 4.50 6.11 17.70
N GLN A 322 4.90 5.46 18.79
CA GLN A 322 5.40 4.09 18.75
C GLN A 322 4.26 3.10 18.94
N SER A 323 4.41 1.87 18.44
CA SER A 323 3.49 0.80 18.84
C SER A 323 3.58 0.57 20.35
N PRO A 324 2.45 0.61 21.08
CA PRO A 324 2.43 0.23 22.48
C PRO A 324 2.85 -1.24 22.63
N THR A 325 3.64 -1.53 23.64
CA THR A 325 4.16 -2.87 23.88
C THR A 325 4.07 -3.30 25.34
N VAL A 326 3.90 -4.60 25.53
CA VAL A 326 4.09 -5.29 26.81
C VAL A 326 5.35 -6.12 26.69
N GLN A 327 6.31 -5.90 27.57
CA GLN A 327 7.56 -6.63 27.65
C GLN A 327 7.58 -7.51 28.90
N ILE A 328 7.88 -8.79 28.72
CA ILE A 328 8.21 -9.71 29.81
C ILE A 328 9.69 -10.06 29.68
N ILE A 329 10.48 -9.71 30.69
CA ILE A 329 11.86 -10.16 30.81
C ILE A 329 11.87 -11.34 31.78
N VAL A 330 12.36 -12.48 31.32
CA VAL A 330 12.51 -13.71 32.09
C VAL A 330 13.99 -13.88 32.42
N ASP A 331 14.32 -14.09 33.69
CA ASP A 331 15.70 -14.25 34.16
C ASP A 331 16.24 -15.67 33.91
N SER A 332 16.06 -16.15 32.68
CA SER A 332 16.50 -17.44 32.19
C SER A 332 16.58 -17.46 30.67
N PRO A 333 17.57 -18.14 30.06
CA PRO A 333 17.60 -18.35 28.62
C PRO A 333 16.49 -19.30 28.17
N LEU A 334 15.98 -19.09 26.96
CA LEU A 334 14.90 -19.90 26.42
C LEU A 334 15.44 -21.19 25.80
N ASP A 335 15.13 -22.33 26.41
CA ASP A 335 15.43 -23.65 25.86
C ASP A 335 14.35 -24.14 24.87
N LEU A 336 14.65 -25.24 24.15
CA LEU A 336 13.76 -25.79 23.14
C LEU A 336 12.40 -26.24 23.71
N LYS A 337 12.38 -26.87 24.89
CA LYS A 337 11.14 -27.36 25.52
C LYS A 337 10.26 -26.19 25.95
N ALA A 338 10.87 -25.18 26.56
CA ALA A 338 10.22 -23.94 26.94
C ALA A 338 9.66 -23.18 25.73
N ASN A 339 10.41 -23.13 24.62
CA ASN A 339 9.95 -22.46 23.39
C ASN A 339 8.69 -23.12 22.81
N VAL A 340 8.67 -24.45 22.71
CA VAL A 340 7.50 -25.20 22.23
C VAL A 340 6.29 -24.98 23.14
N ALA A 341 6.50 -24.99 24.46
CA ALA A 341 5.45 -24.72 25.43
C ALA A 341 4.92 -23.28 25.30
N LEU A 342 5.78 -22.26 25.24
CA LEU A 342 5.40 -20.86 25.03
C LEU A 342 4.58 -20.67 23.75
N ALA A 343 5.04 -21.24 22.64
CA ALA A 343 4.35 -21.14 21.36
C ALA A 343 2.94 -21.73 21.44
N THR A 344 2.81 -22.89 22.07
CA THR A 344 1.52 -23.56 22.28
C THR A 344 0.61 -22.71 23.17
N THR A 345 1.12 -22.20 24.30
CA THR A 345 0.34 -21.38 25.22
C THR A 345 -0.16 -20.10 24.57
N TYR A 346 0.70 -19.34 23.90
CA TYR A 346 0.27 -18.09 23.25
C TYR A 346 -0.63 -18.31 22.03
N TYR A 347 -0.49 -19.44 21.33
CA TYR A 347 -1.44 -19.82 20.29
C TYR A 347 -2.86 -20.00 20.85
N HIS A 348 -3.00 -20.66 22.00
CA HIS A 348 -4.30 -20.82 22.66
C HIS A 348 -4.84 -19.50 23.21
N LEU A 349 -3.99 -18.69 23.85
CA LEU A 349 -4.39 -17.36 24.32
C LEU A 349 -4.88 -16.46 23.17
N GLY A 350 -4.23 -16.51 22.00
CA GLY A 350 -4.67 -15.77 20.81
C GLY A 350 -6.03 -16.20 20.26
N LYS A 351 -6.46 -17.45 20.49
CA LYS A 351 -7.81 -17.91 20.14
C LYS A 351 -8.87 -17.42 21.13
N ASP A 352 -8.53 -17.42 22.41
CA ASP A 352 -9.48 -17.08 23.47
C ASP A 352 -9.63 -15.56 23.69
N TYR A 353 -8.62 -14.79 23.27
CA TYR A 353 -8.54 -13.34 23.47
C TYR A 353 -8.23 -12.63 22.15
N ASN A 354 -9.27 -12.01 21.57
CA ASN A 354 -9.21 -11.34 20.26
C ASN A 354 -8.21 -10.16 20.18
N PHE A 355 -7.80 -9.57 21.32
CA PHE A 355 -6.79 -8.52 21.38
C PHE A 355 -5.35 -9.04 21.42
N VAL A 356 -5.15 -10.35 21.58
CA VAL A 356 -3.83 -11.01 21.44
C VAL A 356 -3.68 -11.41 19.97
N THR A 357 -3.41 -10.41 19.13
CA THR A 357 -3.47 -10.60 17.67
C THR A 357 -2.22 -11.24 17.06
N ARG A 358 -1.09 -11.23 17.78
CA ARG A 358 0.23 -11.65 17.26
C ARG A 358 1.08 -12.34 18.34
N PRO A 359 1.94 -13.30 17.97
CA PRO A 359 2.94 -13.86 18.88
C PRO A 359 3.99 -12.79 19.28
N PRO A 360 4.66 -12.94 20.43
CA PRO A 360 5.71 -12.01 20.82
C PRO A 360 6.94 -12.16 19.93
N SER A 361 7.68 -11.06 19.73
CA SER A 361 9.08 -11.17 19.31
C SER A 361 9.92 -11.61 20.52
N ILE A 362 10.84 -12.54 20.30
CA ILE A 362 11.65 -13.17 21.34
C ILE A 362 13.12 -12.83 21.12
N GLU A 363 13.77 -12.27 22.14
CA GLU A 363 15.21 -12.07 22.18
C GLU A 363 15.81 -12.94 23.28
N VAL A 364 16.78 -13.79 22.93
CA VAL A 364 17.42 -14.71 23.89
C VAL A 364 18.88 -14.31 24.05
N SER A 365 19.27 -14.06 25.29
CA SER A 365 20.65 -13.83 25.71
C SER A 365 21.13 -14.97 26.60
N TYR A 366 22.41 -14.96 26.98
CA TYR A 366 22.98 -15.99 27.87
C TYR A 366 22.28 -16.07 29.24
N GLN A 367 21.73 -14.97 29.74
CA GLN A 367 21.14 -14.89 31.08
C GLN A 367 19.63 -14.67 31.07
N LYS A 368 19.06 -14.10 30.00
CA LYS A 368 17.69 -13.60 29.97
C LYS A 368 17.01 -13.85 28.65
N THR A 369 15.69 -13.95 28.71
CA THR A 369 14.80 -13.96 27.55
C THR A 369 13.85 -12.78 27.63
N ILE A 370 13.72 -12.02 26.55
CA ILE A 370 12.79 -10.90 26.45
C ILE A 370 11.67 -11.31 25.49
N LEU A 371 10.43 -11.25 25.96
CA LEU A 371 9.22 -11.42 25.17
C LEU A 371 8.55 -10.06 24.99
N ASN A 372 8.49 -9.58 23.75
CA ASN A 372 7.87 -8.29 23.43
C ASN A 372 6.56 -8.52 22.66
N PHE A 373 5.44 -8.16 23.28
CA PHE A 373 4.10 -8.20 22.69
C PHE A 373 3.71 -6.80 22.22
N ARG A 374 3.18 -6.70 21.01
CA ARG A 374 2.68 -5.44 20.45
C ARG A 374 1.16 -5.41 20.54
N VAL A 375 0.60 -4.22 20.71
CA VAL A 375 -0.84 -4.02 20.71
C VAL A 375 -1.22 -2.79 19.88
N ASP A 376 -2.46 -2.75 19.44
CA ASP A 376 -2.92 -1.73 18.49
C ASP A 376 -3.25 -0.38 19.16
N SER A 377 -3.41 -0.34 20.49
CA SER A 377 -3.72 0.88 21.23
C SER A 377 -3.27 0.83 22.69
N ASP A 378 -3.04 2.01 23.30
CA ASP A 378 -2.57 2.11 24.69
C ASP A 378 -3.57 1.51 25.69
N GLU A 379 -4.87 1.57 25.40
CA GLU A 379 -5.92 1.06 26.28
C GLU A 379 -5.83 -0.45 26.52
N LEU A 380 -5.25 -1.18 25.57
CA LEU A 380 -5.13 -2.63 25.65
C LEU A 380 -3.87 -3.09 26.39
N LEU A 381 -2.96 -2.17 26.77
CA LEU A 381 -1.70 -2.52 27.44
C LEU A 381 -1.90 -3.32 28.73
N PHE A 382 -2.78 -2.86 29.61
CA PHE A 382 -3.04 -3.52 30.89
C PHE A 382 -3.75 -4.87 30.71
N LEU A 383 -4.72 -4.97 29.78
CA LEU A 383 -5.39 -6.24 29.46
C LEU A 383 -4.41 -7.26 28.90
N LEU A 384 -3.55 -6.82 27.97
CA LEU A 384 -2.56 -7.69 27.36
C LEU A 384 -1.55 -8.16 28.40
N ALA A 385 -1.05 -7.26 29.24
CA ALA A 385 -0.11 -7.58 30.33
C ALA A 385 -0.69 -8.59 31.33
N PHE A 386 -1.97 -8.44 31.67
CA PHE A 386 -2.69 -9.37 32.53
C PHE A 386 -2.75 -10.79 31.95
N ILE A 387 -2.89 -10.93 30.62
CA ILE A 387 -3.01 -12.22 29.94
C ILE A 387 -1.67 -12.85 29.58
N VAL A 388 -0.71 -12.08 29.08
CA VAL A 388 0.54 -12.65 28.55
C VAL A 388 1.51 -13.11 29.64
N ILE A 389 1.40 -12.61 30.87
CA ILE A 389 2.21 -13.09 32.00
C ILE A 389 1.81 -14.48 32.48
N PHE A 390 0.66 -14.99 32.02
CA PHE A 390 0.03 -16.19 32.55
C PHE A 390 0.86 -17.49 32.54
N PRO A 391 1.80 -17.74 31.60
CA PRO A 391 2.64 -18.94 31.66
C PRO A 391 3.53 -19.02 32.90
N PHE A 392 3.90 -17.90 33.50
CA PHE A 392 4.97 -17.79 34.49
C PHE A 392 4.50 -18.01 35.93
N ALA A 393 5.39 -18.49 36.81
CA ALA A 393 5.06 -18.81 38.20
C ALA A 393 4.67 -17.59 39.04
N ASP A 394 5.18 -16.41 38.70
CA ASP A 394 4.81 -15.15 39.34
C ASP A 394 3.60 -14.45 38.72
N ALA A 395 2.93 -15.07 37.74
CA ALA A 395 1.75 -14.52 37.07
C ALA A 395 0.69 -14.00 38.04
N ARG A 396 0.36 -14.78 39.08
CA ARG A 396 -0.68 -14.39 40.05
C ARG A 396 -0.34 -13.09 40.77
N LYS A 397 0.92 -12.92 41.20
CA LYS A 397 1.37 -11.69 41.88
C LYS A 397 1.40 -10.51 40.92
N ALA A 398 1.91 -10.70 39.71
CA ALA A 398 1.90 -9.67 38.67
C ALA A 398 0.47 -9.22 38.29
N GLN A 399 -0.47 -10.17 38.18
CA GLN A 399 -1.87 -9.90 37.90
C GLN A 399 -2.57 -9.10 39.01
N VAL A 400 -2.27 -9.40 40.28
CA VAL A 400 -2.76 -8.62 41.42
C VAL A 400 -2.26 -7.17 41.35
N ASN A 401 -0.97 -6.95 41.05
CA ASN A 401 -0.45 -5.61 40.85
C ASN A 401 -1.17 -4.87 39.72
N VAL A 402 -1.46 -5.53 38.60
CA VAL A 402 -2.19 -4.92 37.48
C VAL A 402 -3.60 -4.50 37.90
N ILE A 403 -4.33 -5.35 38.63
CA ILE A 403 -5.66 -5.02 39.18
C ILE A 403 -5.58 -3.84 40.13
N GLU A 404 -4.67 -3.89 41.12
CA GLU A 404 -4.52 -2.85 42.13
C GLU A 404 -4.12 -1.50 41.52
N ILE A 405 -3.28 -1.51 40.49
CA ILE A 405 -2.93 -0.30 39.73
C ILE A 405 -4.16 0.30 39.07
N VAL A 406 -4.99 -0.53 38.43
CA VAL A 406 -6.17 -0.07 37.69
C VAL A 406 -7.25 0.44 38.64
N GLU A 407 -7.54 -0.26 39.73
CA GLU A 407 -8.53 0.13 40.75
C GLU A 407 -8.16 1.42 41.51
N ASN A 408 -6.86 1.70 41.69
CA ASN A 408 -6.39 2.87 42.45
C ASN A 408 -6.20 4.15 41.61
N ILE A 409 -6.56 4.12 40.31
CA ILE A 409 -6.60 5.32 39.48
C ILE A 409 -7.77 6.21 39.97
N PRO A 410 -7.52 7.46 40.41
CA PRO A 410 -8.56 8.28 41.01
C PRO A 410 -9.74 8.53 40.05
N LEU A 411 -10.94 8.10 40.48
CA LEU A 411 -12.25 8.21 39.79
C LEU A 411 -12.58 9.63 39.29
N GLN A 412 -11.96 10.67 39.85
CA GLN A 412 -12.15 12.07 39.46
C GLN A 412 -11.56 12.41 38.07
N LYS A 413 -10.75 11.51 37.47
CA LYS A 413 -10.19 11.63 36.11
C LYS A 413 -10.80 10.64 35.09
N MET A 414 -12.03 10.14 35.29
CA MET A 414 -12.66 9.17 34.39
C MET A 414 -12.71 9.65 32.92
N ASN A 415 -11.75 9.20 32.11
CA ASN A 415 -12.02 8.96 30.70
C ASN A 415 -12.87 7.68 30.64
N THR A 416 -13.97 7.67 29.87
CA THR A 416 -14.87 6.51 29.69
C THR A 416 -14.10 5.23 29.35
N LYS A 417 -12.95 5.36 28.69
CA LYS A 417 -12.03 4.26 28.35
C LYS A 417 -11.39 3.56 29.56
N ILE A 418 -11.13 4.26 30.66
CA ILE A 418 -10.56 3.65 31.89
C ILE A 418 -11.63 2.81 32.60
N LEU A 419 -12.87 3.28 32.63
CA LEU A 419 -14.00 2.52 33.17
C LEU A 419 -14.26 1.25 32.33
N GLU A 420 -14.19 1.35 31.01
CA GLU A 420 -14.27 0.17 30.14
C GLU A 420 -13.15 -0.86 30.40
N LEU A 421 -11.95 -0.37 30.73
CA LEU A 421 -10.80 -1.21 31.06
C LEU A 421 -11.05 -2.01 32.34
N GLU A 422 -11.53 -1.36 33.41
CA GLU A 422 -11.92 -2.01 34.68
C GLU A 422 -12.94 -3.13 34.44
N ILE A 423 -14.04 -2.83 33.74
CA ILE A 423 -15.10 -3.79 33.42
C ILE A 423 -14.54 -4.98 32.63
N LYS A 424 -13.69 -4.72 31.62
CA LYS A 424 -13.05 -5.79 30.83
C LYS A 424 -12.12 -6.64 31.68
N MET A 425 -11.36 -6.06 32.59
CA MET A 425 -10.48 -6.81 33.51
C MET A 425 -11.27 -7.73 34.44
N GLU A 426 -12.38 -7.26 35.03
CA GLU A 426 -13.25 -8.11 35.86
C GLU A 426 -13.78 -9.33 35.09
N GLN A 427 -14.16 -9.14 33.82
CA GLN A 427 -14.62 -10.23 32.96
C GLN A 427 -13.49 -11.24 32.66
N LEU A 428 -12.27 -10.77 32.43
CA LEU A 428 -11.11 -11.64 32.23
C LEU A 428 -10.79 -12.48 33.47
N VAL A 429 -10.86 -11.88 34.67
CA VAL A 429 -10.68 -12.59 35.95
C VAL A 429 -11.66 -13.75 36.07
N LYS A 430 -12.95 -13.53 35.74
CA LYS A 430 -14.00 -14.57 35.76
C LYS A 430 -13.74 -15.67 34.72
N LYS A 431 -13.30 -15.31 33.51
CA LYS A 431 -13.04 -16.25 32.41
C LYS A 431 -11.83 -17.15 32.64
N ASN A 432 -10.82 -16.68 33.40
CA ASN A 432 -9.54 -17.36 33.56
C ASN A 432 -9.53 -18.63 34.43
N GLN A 433 -10.63 -18.99 35.12
CA GLN A 433 -10.66 -20.17 35.99
C GLN A 433 -10.42 -21.50 35.25
N ARG A 434 -10.75 -21.60 33.95
CA ARG A 434 -10.56 -22.84 33.14
C ARG A 434 -9.15 -22.99 32.55
N ILE A 435 -8.44 -21.89 32.28
CA ILE A 435 -7.11 -21.92 31.63
C ILE A 435 -6.00 -22.15 32.68
N GLN A 436 -6.24 -21.75 33.95
CA GLN A 436 -5.30 -21.97 35.07
C GLN A 436 -4.87 -23.44 35.19
N THR A 437 -5.80 -24.38 35.11
CA THR A 437 -5.53 -25.81 35.34
C THR A 437 -4.62 -26.44 34.28
N ILE A 438 -4.73 -26.01 33.02
CA ILE A 438 -3.92 -26.55 31.92
C ILE A 438 -2.48 -26.07 32.03
N ILE A 439 -2.27 -24.79 32.36
CA ILE A 439 -0.94 -24.17 32.41
C ILE A 439 -0.19 -24.56 33.69
N GLU A 440 -0.88 -24.69 34.82
CA GLU A 440 -0.29 -25.18 36.08
C GLU A 440 0.30 -26.60 35.92
N SER A 441 -0.29 -27.46 35.07
CA SER A 441 0.20 -28.83 34.83
C SER A 441 1.53 -28.92 34.05
N VAL A 442 1.90 -27.85 33.34
CA VAL A 442 3.11 -27.74 32.49
C VAL A 442 4.18 -26.88 33.16
N ARG A 443 3.77 -25.85 33.91
CA ARG A 443 4.63 -24.84 34.54
C ARG A 443 5.71 -25.46 35.43
N ASP A 444 5.35 -26.42 36.27
CA ASP A 444 6.27 -27.01 37.25
C ASP A 444 7.32 -27.96 36.62
N LYS A 445 7.16 -28.31 35.34
CA LYS A 445 8.03 -29.27 34.64
C LYS A 445 9.14 -28.60 33.82
N ILE A 446 9.08 -27.28 33.64
CA ILE A 446 10.02 -26.53 32.79
C ILE A 446 10.55 -25.33 33.58
N ALA A 447 11.84 -25.37 33.94
CA ALA A 447 12.49 -24.39 34.81
C ALA A 447 12.35 -22.93 34.32
N PHE A 448 12.27 -22.73 33.01
CA PHE A 448 12.04 -21.41 32.41
C PHE A 448 10.79 -20.69 32.95
N PHE A 449 9.66 -21.40 33.13
CA PHE A 449 8.43 -20.78 33.62
C PHE A 449 8.45 -20.47 35.12
N SER A 450 9.33 -21.13 35.87
CA SER A 450 9.57 -20.87 37.30
C SER A 450 10.60 -19.78 37.55
N SER A 451 11.23 -19.26 36.50
CA SER A 451 12.26 -18.23 36.61
C SER A 451 11.63 -16.86 36.91
N PRO A 452 12.29 -16.00 37.70
CA PRO A 452 11.79 -14.65 38.01
C PRO A 452 11.50 -13.82 36.76
N THR A 453 10.39 -13.08 36.76
CA THR A 453 10.03 -12.18 35.65
C THR A 453 10.00 -10.70 36.05
N GLN A 454 10.14 -9.84 35.04
CA GLN A 454 9.85 -8.41 35.12
C GLN A 454 8.90 -8.04 33.98
N LEU A 455 7.81 -7.33 34.31
CA LEU A 455 6.75 -6.94 33.39
C LEU A 455 6.76 -5.42 33.21
N ILE A 456 6.91 -4.97 31.97
CA ILE A 456 7.07 -3.56 31.59
C ILE A 456 6.05 -3.22 30.51
N LEU A 457 5.35 -2.10 30.67
CA LEU A 457 4.54 -1.49 29.62
C LEU A 457 5.32 -0.37 28.97
N ASN A 458 5.23 -0.25 27.65
CA ASN A 458 5.65 0.93 26.91
C ASN A 458 4.44 1.46 26.13
N ASN A 459 4.09 2.72 26.33
CA ASN A 459 2.96 3.33 25.63
C ASN A 459 3.39 4.02 24.33
N SER A 460 2.40 4.47 23.56
CA SER A 460 2.60 5.11 22.26
C SER A 460 3.39 6.42 22.33
N SER A 461 3.45 7.06 23.50
CA SER A 461 4.21 8.29 23.74
C SER A 461 5.70 8.05 24.03
N GLY A 462 6.13 6.79 24.15
CA GLY A 462 7.49 6.40 24.47
C GLY A 462 7.80 6.38 25.97
N GLN A 463 6.80 6.48 26.85
CA GLN A 463 6.99 6.27 28.28
C GLN A 463 6.95 4.77 28.63
N SER A 464 7.68 4.40 29.67
CA SER A 464 7.74 3.04 30.20
C SER A 464 7.27 2.97 31.65
N LEU A 465 6.52 1.92 31.99
CA LEU A 465 6.06 1.64 33.34
C LEU A 465 6.37 0.19 33.71
N VAL A 466 7.20 -0.01 34.73
CA VAL A 466 7.40 -1.35 35.33
C VAL A 466 6.20 -1.66 36.20
N LEU A 467 5.37 -2.62 35.79
CA LEU A 467 4.16 -3.02 36.52
C LEU A 467 4.47 -3.94 37.70
N SER A 468 5.38 -4.87 37.46
CA SER A 468 5.79 -5.85 38.46
C SER A 468 7.21 -6.31 38.18
N SER A 469 7.99 -6.47 39.25
CA SER A 469 9.31 -7.07 39.18
C SER A 469 9.39 -8.11 40.28
N ASN A 470 9.70 -9.35 39.92
CA ASN A 470 9.97 -10.38 40.90
C ASN A 470 11.17 -9.97 41.76
N PRO A 471 11.08 -10.02 43.10
CA PRO A 471 12.17 -9.64 43.99
C PRO A 471 13.47 -10.45 43.81
N GLY A 472 13.38 -11.66 43.23
CA GLY A 472 14.52 -12.49 42.86
C GLY A 472 15.12 -12.16 41.49
N PHE A 473 14.52 -11.27 40.71
CA PHE A 473 14.97 -10.91 39.37
C PHE A 473 16.37 -10.26 39.40
N GLY A 474 17.29 -10.80 38.61
CA GLY A 474 18.68 -10.34 38.52
C GLY A 474 19.57 -10.78 39.68
N LYS A 475 19.09 -11.65 40.59
CA LYS A 475 19.86 -12.15 41.74
C LYS A 475 20.31 -13.60 41.50
N LYS A 476 21.63 -13.85 41.51
CA LYS A 476 22.22 -15.18 41.24
C LYS A 476 21.96 -16.25 42.31
N ASN A 477 21.63 -15.84 43.54
CA ASN A 477 21.31 -16.74 44.66
C ASN A 477 20.18 -16.10 45.48
N CYS A 478 18.99 -16.67 45.45
CA CYS A 478 17.92 -16.34 46.39
C CYS A 478 17.27 -17.64 46.87
N GLN A 479 17.62 -18.06 48.09
CA GLN A 479 16.85 -19.05 48.84
C GLN A 479 15.68 -18.35 49.54
N ASN A 480 14.50 -18.98 49.50
CA ASN A 480 13.22 -18.60 50.11
C ASN A 480 12.54 -17.32 49.56
N ILE A 481 11.73 -17.51 48.51
CA ILE A 481 10.96 -16.47 47.77
C ILE A 481 9.49 -16.36 48.29
N THR A 482 9.10 -17.14 49.30
CA THR A 482 7.70 -17.32 49.68
C THR A 482 7.02 -16.09 50.33
N GLU A 483 7.76 -15.07 50.79
CA GLU A 483 7.18 -13.93 51.52
C GLU A 483 7.54 -12.53 50.98
N GLN A 484 8.14 -12.40 49.79
CA GLN A 484 8.43 -11.07 49.25
C GLN A 484 7.26 -10.53 48.39
N THR A 485 6.78 -9.34 48.76
CA THR A 485 5.75 -8.56 48.06
C THR A 485 6.34 -7.93 46.80
N PHE A 486 5.56 -7.93 45.72
CA PHE A 486 5.96 -7.25 44.50
C PHE A 486 5.75 -5.74 44.71
N SER A 487 6.77 -4.92 44.48
CA SER A 487 6.64 -3.46 44.66
C SER A 487 5.71 -2.88 43.61
N LEU A 488 4.69 -2.13 44.03
CA LEU A 488 3.87 -1.32 43.12
C LEU A 488 4.67 -0.11 42.62
N PRO A 489 4.46 0.31 41.36
CA PRO A 489 5.00 1.57 40.89
C PRO A 489 4.41 2.76 41.68
N PRO A 490 5.18 3.85 41.89
CA PRO A 490 4.67 5.06 42.51
C PRO A 490 3.41 5.59 41.79
N LYS A 491 2.38 5.96 42.56
CA LYS A 491 1.06 6.40 42.02
C LYS A 491 1.17 7.56 41.02
N ASN A 492 2.07 8.51 41.25
CA ASN A 492 2.32 9.61 40.33
C ASN A 492 2.84 9.12 38.96
N LYS A 493 3.78 8.15 38.94
CA LYS A 493 4.28 7.57 37.68
C LYS A 493 3.19 6.84 36.89
N VAL A 494 2.30 6.13 37.58
CA VAL A 494 1.13 5.49 36.94
C VAL A 494 0.22 6.54 36.32
N ILE A 495 -0.10 7.59 37.08
CA ILE A 495 -0.96 8.68 36.61
C ILE A 495 -0.33 9.39 35.41
N ASP A 496 0.97 9.69 35.44
CA ASP A 496 1.68 10.33 34.33
C ASP A 496 1.71 9.45 33.09
N PHE A 497 1.97 8.14 33.27
CA PHE A 497 1.94 7.15 32.21
C PHE A 497 0.57 7.08 31.51
N ILE A 498 -0.52 7.05 32.27
CA ILE A 498 -1.88 7.01 31.71
C ILE A 498 -2.28 8.35 31.10
N ASN A 499 -1.91 9.48 31.70
CA ASN A 499 -2.18 10.80 31.12
C ASN A 499 -1.44 11.03 29.80
N SER A 500 -0.33 10.31 29.57
CA SER A 500 0.39 10.36 28.29
C SER A 500 -0.20 9.47 27.20
N PHE A 501 -1.26 8.71 27.50
CA PHE A 501 -1.96 7.91 26.49
C PHE A 501 -2.52 8.83 25.43
N TYR A 502 -2.35 8.42 24.18
CA TYR A 502 -2.86 9.19 23.09
C TYR A 502 -4.28 8.78 22.75
N TYR A 503 -5.27 9.55 23.20
CA TYR A 503 -6.67 9.34 22.86
C TYR A 503 -7.07 10.23 21.68
N LEU A 504 -7.37 9.65 20.52
CA LEU A 504 -8.07 10.37 19.45
C LEU A 504 -9.47 10.76 19.95
N GLY A 505 -9.83 12.05 19.83
CA GLY A 505 -11.18 12.55 20.10
C GLY A 505 -11.42 13.22 21.46
N GLN A 506 -10.40 13.48 22.29
CA GLN A 506 -10.56 14.37 23.44
C GLN A 506 -10.32 15.83 23.03
N SER A 507 -11.39 16.62 23.04
CA SER A 507 -11.27 18.02 23.44
C SER A 507 -10.64 18.04 24.83
N LEU A 508 -9.51 18.73 24.99
CA LEU A 508 -9.02 19.13 26.31
C LEU A 508 -10.08 19.95 27.05
#